data_AF-A0A9Q0PGC1-F1
#
_entry.id   AF-A0A9Q0PGC1-F1
#
_cell.length_a   1.000
_cell.length_b   1.000
_cell.length_c   1.000
_cell.angle_alpha   90.00
_cell.angle_beta   90.00
_cell.angle_gamma   90.00
#
_symmetry.space_group_name_H-M   'P 1'
#
loop_
_entity.id
_entity.type
_entity.pdbx_description
1 polymer ?
#
loop_
_entity_poly.entity_id
_entity_poly.type
_entity_poly.pdbx_seq_one_letter_code
_entity_poly.pdbx_strand_id
1 'polypeptide(L)'
;MPMQCNAIVWRTLLAACRLHGNVELGEQVRKQLLELEPDHSSDYVLLANTYASAGRWNEAMRVRKTMQKRGVQKPEPGNSVVGRHPSLRSDEPL
;
A
#
# COMPACT_ATOMS: atom_id res chain seq x y z
N MET A 1 7.65 -20.63 24.23
CA MET A 1 8.65 -19.82 23.50
C MET A 1 7.95 -18.55 23.00
N PRO A 2 8.07 -17.38 23.66
CA PRO A 2 7.59 -16.15 23.04
C PRO A 2 8.59 -15.76 21.94
N MET A 3 8.23 -16.00 20.69
CA MET A 3 9.02 -15.51 19.56
C MET A 3 8.68 -14.04 19.36
N GLN A 4 9.69 -13.18 19.42
CA GLN A 4 9.53 -11.77 19.04
C GLN A 4 9.21 -11.73 17.55
N CYS A 5 8.05 -11.15 17.20
CA CYS A 5 7.67 -10.95 15.81
C CYS A 5 8.69 -10.01 15.14
N ASN A 6 9.39 -10.52 14.13
CA ASN A 6 10.31 -9.71 13.33
C ASN A 6 9.53 -8.84 12.32
N ALA A 7 10.24 -7.90 11.66
CA ALA A 7 9.62 -6.95 10.73
C ALA A 7 8.84 -7.65 9.59
N ILE A 8 9.28 -8.83 9.16
CA ILE A 8 8.61 -9.61 8.11
C ILE A 8 7.22 -10.05 8.55
N VAL A 9 7.08 -10.59 9.77
CA VAL A 9 5.78 -11.03 10.30
C VAL A 9 4.80 -9.86 10.38
N TRP A 10 5.26 -8.71 10.88
CA TRP A 10 4.42 -7.51 10.96
C TRP A 10 4.02 -6.97 9.57
N ARG A 11 4.93 -7.01 8.58
CA ARG A 11 4.60 -6.63 7.19
C ARG A 11 3.55 -7.55 6.57
N THR A 12 3.68 -8.85 6.79
CA THR A 12 2.68 -9.83 6.31
C THR A 12 1.31 -9.53 6.92
N LEU A 13 1.25 -9.23 8.22
CA LEU A 13 0.02 -8.85 8.89
C LEU A 13 -0.55 -7.52 8.35
N LEU A 14 0.30 -6.53 8.07
CA LEU A 14 -0.13 -5.25 7.48
C LEU A 14 -0.74 -5.46 6.08
N ALA A 15 -0.16 -6.35 5.28
CA ALA A 15 -0.70 -6.71 3.97
C ALA A 15 -2.07 -7.40 4.08
N ALA A 16 -2.28 -8.25 5.10
CA ALA A 16 -3.58 -8.84 5.39
C ALA A 16 -4.60 -7.78 5.85
N CYS A 17 -4.20 -6.84 6.71
CA CYS A 17 -5.05 -5.72 7.13
C CYS A 17 -5.54 -4.90 5.93
N ARG A 18 -4.66 -4.66 4.96
CA ARG A 18 -5.02 -4.02 3.68
C ARG A 18 -6.07 -4.82 2.91
N LEU A 19 -5.86 -6.14 2.76
CA LEU A 19 -6.75 -7.01 1.99
C LEU A 19 -8.17 -7.06 2.59
N HIS A 20 -8.27 -7.05 3.92
CA HIS A 20 -9.53 -7.14 4.64
C HIS A 20 -10.10 -5.77 5.05
N GLY A 21 -9.44 -4.66 4.71
CA GLY A 21 -9.88 -3.30 5.06
C GLY A 21 -9.85 -3.00 6.56
N ASN A 22 -9.09 -3.76 7.36
CA ASN A 22 -8.99 -3.54 8.81
C ASN A 22 -7.96 -2.45 9.12
N VAL A 23 -8.42 -1.20 9.12
CA VAL A 23 -7.53 -0.04 9.28
C VAL A 23 -6.99 0.09 10.71
N GLU A 24 -7.81 -0.17 11.73
CA GLU A 24 -7.39 -0.06 13.13
C GLU A 24 -6.22 -1.01 13.44
N LEU A 25 -6.34 -2.27 13.02
CA LEU A 25 -5.26 -3.23 13.17
C LEU A 25 -4.04 -2.82 12.34
N GLY A 26 -4.25 -2.31 11.12
CA GLY A 26 -3.18 -1.77 10.28
C GLY A 26 -2.38 -0.64 10.95
N GLU A 27 -3.04 0.25 11.69
CA GLU A 27 -2.37 1.31 12.46
C GLU A 27 -1.57 0.77 13.65
N GLN A 28 -2.10 -0.23 14.37
CA GLN A 28 -1.38 -0.88 15.46
C GLN A 28 -0.13 -1.60 14.94
N VAL A 29 -0.26 -2.36 13.86
CA VAL A 29 0.85 -3.04 13.19
C VAL A 29 1.90 -2.04 12.68
N ARG A 30 1.46 -0.88 12.17
CA ARG A 30 2.38 0.18 11.75
C ARG A 30 3.25 0.70 12.89
N LYS A 31 2.70 0.85 14.10
CA LYS A 31 3.47 1.31 15.27
C LYS A 31 4.58 0.33 15.60
N GLN A 32 4.28 -0.98 15.57
CA GLN A 32 5.27 -2.03 15.78
C GLN A 32 6.36 -2.01 14.69
N LEU A 33 5.99 -1.78 13.42
CA LEU A 33 6.97 -1.63 12.33
C LEU A 33 7.84 -0.38 12.47
N LEU A 34 7.30 0.72 12.99
CA LEU A 34 8.09 1.94 13.23
C LEU A 34 9.16 1.74 14.31
N GLU A 35 8.88 0.92 15.32
CA GLU A 35 9.84 0.57 16.37
C GLU A 35 10.96 -0.34 15.85
N LEU A 36 10.65 -1.22 14.87
CA LEU A 36 11.61 -2.14 14.29
C LEU A 36 12.42 -1.52 13.14
N GLU A 37 11.74 -0.94 12.15
CA GLU A 37 12.31 -0.43 10.90
C GLU A 37 11.56 0.82 10.41
N PRO A 38 11.90 2.01 10.92
CA PRO A 38 11.11 3.22 10.72
C PRO A 38 11.04 3.74 9.27
N ASP A 39 12.06 3.50 8.46
CA ASP A 39 12.23 4.11 7.13
C ASP A 39 12.08 3.13 5.96
N HIS A 40 11.46 1.97 6.19
CA HIS A 40 11.25 0.99 5.13
C HIS A 40 10.13 1.42 4.16
N SER A 41 10.48 1.59 2.88
CA SER A 41 9.59 2.15 1.85
C SER A 41 8.29 1.38 1.63
N SER A 42 8.33 0.04 1.73
CA SER A 42 7.13 -0.79 1.56
C SER A 42 6.05 -0.50 2.59
N ASP A 43 6.40 -0.05 3.79
CA ASP A 43 5.47 0.05 4.92
C ASP A 43 4.63 1.32 4.81
N TYR A 44 5.23 2.39 4.29
CA TYR A 44 4.52 3.59 3.86
C TYR A 44 3.51 3.27 2.76
N VAL A 45 3.92 2.48 1.76
CA VAL A 45 3.05 2.11 0.64
C VAL A 45 1.89 1.24 1.10
N LEU A 46 2.16 0.23 1.93
CA LEU A 46 1.13 -0.66 2.48
C LEU A 46 0.12 0.10 3.34
N LEU A 47 0.59 1.00 4.21
CA LEU A 47 -0.30 1.81 5.05
C LEU A 47 -1.13 2.80 4.22
N ALA A 48 -0.52 3.50 3.27
CA ALA A 48 -1.25 4.41 2.39
C ALA A 48 -2.34 3.67 1.59
N ASN A 49 -2.04 2.46 1.12
CA ASN A 49 -3.02 1.63 0.43
C ASN A 49 -4.11 1.11 1.37
N THR A 50 -3.78 0.78 2.62
CA THR A 50 -4.78 0.37 3.63
C THR A 50 -5.79 1.49 3.88
N TYR A 51 -5.32 2.74 4.03
CA TYR A 51 -6.21 3.90 4.13
C TYR A 51 -7.04 4.12 2.86
N ALA A 52 -6.42 4.03 1.68
CA ALA A 52 -7.11 4.20 0.40
C ALA A 52 -8.24 3.16 0.19
N SER A 53 -7.98 1.89 0.51
CA SER A 53 -8.97 0.81 0.42
C SER A 53 -10.17 1.01 1.35
N ALA A 54 -10.00 1.77 2.43
CA ALA A 54 -11.07 2.15 3.36
C ALA A 54 -11.71 3.52 3.04
N GLY A 55 -11.39 4.13 1.89
CA GLY A 55 -11.89 5.46 1.52
C GLY A 55 -11.28 6.64 2.29
N ARG A 56 -10.27 6.39 3.13
CA ARG A 56 -9.56 7.38 3.95
C ARG A 56 -8.44 8.07 3.16
N TRP A 57 -8.82 8.73 2.07
CA TRP A 57 -7.89 9.31 1.10
C TRP A 57 -6.96 10.40 1.67
N ASN A 58 -7.45 11.17 2.65
CA ASN A 58 -6.66 12.21 3.31
C ASN A 58 -5.47 11.62 4.08
N GLU A 59 -5.71 10.53 4.81
CA GLU A 59 -4.69 9.78 5.53
C GLU A 59 -3.72 9.10 4.59
N ALA A 60 -4.21 8.50 3.50
CA ALA A 60 -3.37 7.95 2.45
C ALA A 60 -2.41 9.01 1.87
N MET A 61 -2.92 10.22 1.58
CA MET A 61 -2.10 11.33 1.12
C MET A 61 -1.09 11.81 2.16
N ARG A 62 -1.47 11.88 3.44
CA ARG A 62 -0.54 12.24 4.53
C ARG A 62 0.62 11.25 4.60
N VAL A 63 0.36 9.95 4.53
CA VAL A 63 1.40 8.92 4.54
C VAL A 63 2.34 9.06 3.33
N ARG A 64 1.79 9.29 2.13
CA ARG A 64 2.60 9.51 0.91
C ARG A 64 3.45 10.77 0.99
N LYS A 65 2.93 11.87 1.55
CA LYS A 65 3.70 13.10 1.79
C LYS A 65 4.84 12.87 2.79
N THR A 66 4.60 12.13 3.87
CA THR A 66 5.65 11.78 4.84
C THR A 66 6.73 10.92 4.19
N MET A 67 6.35 9.97 3.34
CA MET A 67 7.29 9.14 2.57
C MET A 67 8.22 10.00 1.70
N GLN A 68 7.65 10.93 0.92
CA GLN A 68 8.43 11.86 0.09
C GLN A 68 9.35 12.77 0.91
N LYS A 69 8.85 13.33 2.02
CA LYS A 69 9.65 14.20 2.91
C LYS A 69 10.87 13.50 3.49
N ARG A 70 10.80 12.18 3.70
CA ARG A 70 11.93 11.37 4.20
C ARG A 70 12.87 10.87 3.11
N GLY A 71 12.66 11.28 1.84
CA GLY A 71 13.44 10.79 0.71
C GLY A 71 13.19 9.31 0.39
N VAL A 72 12.15 8.71 0.98
CA VAL A 72 11.78 7.32 0.77
C VAL A 72 11.08 7.22 -0.58
N GLN A 73 11.83 6.88 -1.62
CA GLN A 73 11.30 6.73 -2.96
C GLN A 73 10.88 5.27 -3.19
N LYS A 74 9.62 5.08 -3.60
CA LYS A 74 9.27 3.86 -4.32
C LYS A 74 9.66 4.11 -5.78
N PRO A 75 10.31 3.18 -6.51
CA PRO A 75 10.21 3.19 -7.96
C PRO A 75 8.72 3.24 -8.31
N GLU A 76 8.40 4.04 -9.32
CA GLU A 76 7.08 4.57 -9.65
C GLU A 76 5.87 3.67 -9.32
N PRO A 77 4.73 4.23 -8.87
CA PRO A 77 3.51 3.45 -8.76
C PRO A 77 3.22 2.81 -10.12
N GLY A 78 3.21 1.47 -10.17
CA GLY A 78 3.09 0.71 -11.40
C GLY A 78 1.97 1.24 -12.28
N ASN A 79 2.35 1.81 -13.43
CA ASN A 79 1.47 2.02 -14.55
C ASN A 79 1.15 0.64 -15.14
N SER A 80 0.20 -0.08 -14.56
CA SER A 80 -0.59 -1.00 -15.36
C SER A 80 -1.45 -0.11 -16.26
N VAL A 81 -0.89 0.29 -17.40
CA VAL A 81 -1.71 0.60 -18.56
C VAL A 81 -2.45 -0.71 -18.83
N VAL A 82 -3.64 -0.86 -18.25
CA VAL A 82 -4.60 -1.82 -18.77
C VAL A 82 -4.78 -1.36 -20.20
N GLY A 83 -4.10 -2.04 -21.13
CA GLY A 83 -4.36 -1.90 -22.53
C GLY A 83 -5.84 -2.14 -22.69
N ARG A 84 -6.62 -1.06 -22.82
CA ARG A 84 -7.92 -1.14 -23.42
C ARG A 84 -7.64 -1.69 -24.81
N HIS A 85 -7.84 -2.99 -24.96
CA HIS A 85 -7.92 -3.62 -26.26
C HIS A 85 -8.88 -2.74 -27.06
N PRO A 86 -8.47 -2.13 -28.19
CA PRO A 86 -9.43 -1.50 -29.07
C PRO A 86 -10.35 -2.64 -29.50
N SER A 87 -11.59 -2.61 -29.03
CA SER A 87 -12.65 -3.40 -29.63
C SER A 87 -12.68 -3.01 -31.10
N LEU A 88 -12.15 -3.90 -31.95
CA LEU A 88 -12.29 -3.84 -33.39
C LEU A 88 -13.79 -3.76 -33.66
N ARG A 89 -14.27 -2.56 -33.96
CA ARG A 89 -15.59 -2.37 -34.54
C ARG A 89 -15.47 -2.88 -35.96
N SER A 90 -15.93 -4.12 -36.14
CA SER A 90 -16.39 -4.64 -37.40
C SER A 90 -17.47 -3.69 -37.91
N ASP A 91 -17.16 -2.89 -38.91
CA ASP A 91 -18.14 -2.24 -39.77
C ASP A 91 -17.58 -2.29 -41.20
N GLU A 92 -17.74 -3.45 -41.83
CA GLU A 92 -17.97 -3.56 -43.28
C GLU A 92 -19.49 -3.38 -43.47
N PRO A 93 -19.96 -2.55 -44.42
CA PRO A 93 -20.44 -3.17 -45.66
C PRO A 93 -20.30 -2.32 -46.95
N LEU A 94 -20.14 -3.08 -48.05
CA LEU A 94 -20.38 -2.83 -49.49
C LEU A 94 -19.56 -1.76 -50.22
#